data_AF-A0A7W5EKG4-F1
#
_entry.id   AF-A0A7W5EKG4-F1
#
_cell.length_a   1.000
_cell.length_b   1.000
_cell.length_c   1.000
_cell.angle_alpha   90.00
_cell.angle_beta   90.00
_cell.angle_gamma   90.00
#
_symmetry.space_group_name_H-M   'P 1'
#
loop_
_entity.id
_entity.type
_entity.pdbx_description
1 polymer ?
#
loop_
_entity_poly.entity_id
_entity_poly.type
_entity_poly.pdbx_seq_one_letter_code
_entity_poly.pdbx_strand_id
1 'polypeptide(L)'
;MTRAARLLALACIVAFSAPVLADPPPARSPYAPLTSEEWKLLMADYRQVAACEDGYMSKQNINGGEVGRRLADSGKAAEVREKALALLDAESPWRKSLTQSGGDAANQTTQALMALMMDANQDGRTRTETAVRAGYARYFTAMATQGTCTTPPGFIELLEKGAH
;
A
#
# COMPACT_ATOMS: atom_id res chain seq x y z
N MET A 1 -83.11 -36.00 -13.29
CA MET A 1 -82.98 -34.60 -12.82
C MET A 1 -81.60 -34.44 -12.20
N THR A 2 -80.54 -34.24 -13.00
CA THR A 2 -79.89 -32.95 -13.36
C THR A 2 -79.29 -32.14 -12.21
N ARG A 3 -77.98 -31.88 -12.37
CA ARG A 3 -77.11 -30.79 -11.84
C ARG A 3 -76.21 -31.17 -10.67
N ALA A 4 -74.96 -30.73 -10.57
CA ALA A 4 -73.98 -30.17 -11.51
C ALA A 4 -72.68 -30.02 -10.69
N ALA A 5 -71.54 -30.42 -11.26
CA ALA A 5 -70.22 -30.18 -10.72
C ALA A 5 -69.89 -28.68 -10.72
N ARG A 6 -69.18 -28.19 -9.69
CA ARG A 6 -68.40 -26.94 -9.74
C ARG A 6 -67.10 -27.11 -8.97
N LEU A 7 -66.04 -27.44 -9.71
CA LEU A 7 -64.65 -27.29 -9.31
C LEU A 7 -64.30 -25.80 -9.37
N LEU A 8 -63.88 -25.23 -8.24
CA LEU A 8 -63.25 -23.92 -8.17
C LEU A 8 -61.74 -24.14 -8.12
N ALA A 9 -61.07 -23.92 -9.25
CA ALA A 9 -59.62 -23.87 -9.34
C ALA A 9 -59.17 -22.44 -9.02
N LEU A 10 -58.51 -22.25 -7.87
CA LEU A 10 -57.83 -21.02 -7.51
C LEU A 10 -56.48 -20.99 -8.24
N ALA A 11 -56.29 -20.06 -9.17
CA ALA A 11 -55.02 -19.84 -9.86
C ALA A 11 -54.10 -18.96 -8.99
N CYS A 12 -53.04 -19.54 -8.43
CA CYS A 12 -51.94 -18.79 -7.82
C CYS A 12 -51.08 -18.16 -8.92
N ILE A 13 -51.24 -16.85 -9.14
CA ILE A 13 -50.31 -16.06 -9.96
C ILE A 13 -49.10 -15.74 -9.06
N VAL A 14 -48.04 -16.55 -9.18
CA VAL A 14 -46.74 -16.24 -8.58
C VAL A 14 -46.07 -15.21 -9.50
N ALA A 15 -46.11 -13.94 -9.11
CA ALA A 15 -45.34 -12.90 -9.75
C ALA A 15 -43.85 -13.15 -9.46
N PHE A 16 -43.14 -13.75 -10.41
CA PHE A 16 -41.68 -13.82 -10.39
C PHE A 16 -41.13 -12.41 -10.61
N SER A 17 -40.85 -11.69 -9.54
CA SER A 17 -39.95 -10.55 -9.59
C SER A 17 -38.56 -11.09 -9.91
N ALA A 18 -38.17 -11.03 -11.19
CA ALA A 18 -36.80 -11.31 -11.59
C ALA A 18 -35.88 -10.39 -10.79
N PRO A 19 -34.88 -10.91 -10.05
CA PRO A 19 -33.87 -10.04 -9.46
C PRO A 19 -33.19 -9.32 -10.61
N VAL A 20 -33.28 -8.00 -10.62
CA VAL A 20 -32.42 -7.16 -11.46
C VAL A 20 -31.00 -7.49 -11.01
N LEU A 21 -30.30 -8.31 -11.80
CA LEU A 21 -28.87 -8.51 -11.68
C LEU A 21 -28.25 -7.14 -11.94
N ALA A 22 -28.01 -6.39 -10.88
CA ALA A 22 -27.22 -5.18 -10.96
C ALA A 22 -25.87 -5.60 -11.56
N ASP A 23 -25.48 -4.97 -12.67
CA ASP A 23 -24.16 -5.17 -13.23
C ASP A 23 -23.12 -4.99 -12.12
N PRO A 24 -22.13 -5.88 -12.01
CA PRO A 24 -21.08 -5.72 -11.02
C PRO A 24 -20.45 -4.33 -11.21
N PRO A 25 -20.19 -3.59 -10.12
CA PRO A 25 -19.59 -2.27 -10.23
C PRO A 25 -18.30 -2.37 -11.05
N PRO A 26 -17.98 -1.35 -11.88
CA PRO A 26 -16.81 -1.40 -12.75
C PRO A 26 -15.56 -1.68 -11.93
N ALA A 27 -14.73 -2.60 -12.41
CA ALA A 27 -13.46 -2.92 -11.76
C ALA A 27 -12.64 -1.64 -11.60
N ARG A 28 -12.21 -1.34 -10.37
CA ARG A 28 -11.38 -0.18 -10.09
C ARG A 28 -10.07 -0.29 -10.88
N SER A 29 -9.60 0.84 -11.43
CA SER A 29 -8.29 0.91 -12.09
C SER A 29 -7.20 0.36 -11.15
N PRO A 30 -6.28 -0.49 -11.63
CA PRO A 30 -5.19 -1.03 -10.81
C PRO A 30 -4.19 0.05 -10.34
N TYR A 31 -4.32 1.26 -10.89
CA TYR A 31 -3.52 2.43 -10.54
C TYR A 31 -4.24 3.38 -9.59
N ALA A 32 -5.55 3.23 -9.38
CA ALA A 32 -6.29 4.12 -8.48
C ALA A 32 -5.63 4.12 -7.08
N PRO A 33 -5.55 5.27 -6.41
CA PRO A 33 -6.10 6.60 -6.75
C PRO A 33 -5.31 7.38 -7.83
N LEU A 34 -4.14 6.90 -8.24
CA LEU A 34 -3.35 7.50 -9.31
C LEU A 34 -3.97 7.23 -10.69
N THR A 35 -3.72 8.15 -11.61
CA THR A 35 -3.83 7.86 -13.03
C THR A 35 -2.67 6.97 -13.51
N SER A 36 -2.82 6.35 -14.67
CA SER A 36 -1.73 5.57 -15.30
C SER A 36 -0.47 6.42 -15.51
N GLU A 37 -0.61 7.69 -15.90
CA GLU A 37 0.53 8.59 -16.13
C GLU A 37 1.20 9.00 -14.82
N GLU A 38 0.44 9.31 -13.77
CA GLU A 38 0.99 9.57 -12.43
C GLU A 38 1.72 8.36 -11.86
N TRP A 39 1.18 7.15 -12.06
CA TRP A 39 1.86 5.93 -11.66
C TRP A 39 3.18 5.73 -12.42
N LYS A 40 3.21 6.02 -13.73
CA LYS A 40 4.47 5.96 -14.52
C LYS A 40 5.51 6.96 -14.01
N LEU A 41 5.08 8.19 -13.70
CA LEU A 41 5.95 9.22 -13.12
C LEU A 41 6.50 8.75 -11.76
N LEU A 42 5.63 8.27 -10.87
CA LEU A 42 6.02 7.72 -9.58
C LEU A 42 7.07 6.60 -9.73
N MET A 43 6.86 5.69 -10.69
CA MET A 43 7.79 4.59 -10.92
C MET A 43 9.10 5.01 -11.62
N ALA A 44 9.12 6.12 -12.35
CA ALA A 44 10.34 6.70 -12.88
C ALA A 44 11.18 7.29 -11.74
N ASP A 45 10.56 8.12 -10.90
CA ASP A 45 11.20 8.74 -9.74
C ASP A 45 11.68 7.68 -8.73
N TYR A 46 10.85 6.69 -8.43
CA TYR A 46 11.22 5.54 -7.59
C TYR A 46 12.51 4.88 -8.07
N ARG A 47 12.62 4.61 -9.39
CA ARG A 47 13.80 3.95 -9.96
C ARG A 47 15.05 4.81 -9.86
N GLN A 48 14.91 6.13 -10.05
CA GLN A 48 16.01 7.06 -9.89
C GLN A 48 16.50 7.10 -8.43
N VAL A 49 15.57 7.21 -7.47
CA VAL A 49 15.91 7.23 -6.04
C VAL A 49 16.56 5.91 -5.63
N ALA A 50 15.94 4.78 -5.97
CA ALA A 50 16.44 3.44 -5.67
C ALA A 50 17.87 3.22 -6.21
N ALA A 51 18.13 3.59 -7.47
CA ALA A 51 19.45 3.46 -8.07
C ALA A 51 20.52 4.30 -7.34
N CYS A 52 20.18 5.52 -6.92
CA CYS A 52 21.10 6.36 -6.15
C CYS A 52 21.40 5.72 -4.79
N GLU A 53 20.38 5.36 -4.02
CA GLU A 53 20.60 4.83 -2.67
C GLU A 53 21.30 3.48 -2.69
N ASP A 54 20.94 2.56 -3.59
CA ASP A 54 21.58 1.24 -3.69
C ASP A 54 23.08 1.39 -4.01
N GLY A 55 23.42 2.31 -4.92
CA GLY A 55 24.80 2.65 -5.24
C GLY A 55 25.54 3.31 -4.07
N TYR A 56 24.90 4.24 -3.36
CA TYR A 56 25.48 4.89 -2.20
C TYR A 56 25.73 3.90 -1.06
N MET A 57 24.72 3.12 -0.67
CA MET A 57 24.83 2.15 0.43
C MET A 57 25.89 1.10 0.14
N SER A 58 25.93 0.59 -1.10
CA SER A 58 26.97 -0.35 -1.54
C SER A 58 28.38 0.26 -1.42
N LYS A 59 28.59 1.47 -1.96
CA LYS A 59 29.89 2.16 -1.89
C LYS A 59 30.33 2.45 -0.45
N GLN A 60 29.40 2.73 0.45
CA GLN A 60 29.68 3.06 1.85
C GLN A 60 29.65 1.84 2.78
N ASN A 61 29.40 0.63 2.26
CA ASN A 61 29.21 -0.59 3.04
C ASN A 61 28.14 -0.44 4.14
N ILE A 62 27.04 0.24 3.82
CA ILE A 62 25.91 0.47 4.73
C ILE A 62 24.88 -0.64 4.55
N ASN A 63 24.43 -1.23 5.66
CA ASN A 63 23.33 -2.20 5.68
C ASN A 63 22.05 -1.57 6.27
N GLY A 64 20.94 -2.32 6.28
CA GLY A 64 19.65 -1.83 6.77
C GLY A 64 19.64 -1.43 8.26
N GLY A 65 20.48 -2.04 9.09
CA GLY A 65 20.63 -1.64 10.50
C GLY A 65 21.26 -0.25 10.63
N GLU A 66 22.31 0.02 9.85
CA GLU A 66 22.96 1.31 9.81
C GLU A 66 22.05 2.41 9.21
N VAL A 67 21.21 2.08 8.21
CA VAL A 67 20.16 3.00 7.73
C VAL A 67 19.20 3.40 8.87
N GLY A 68 18.69 2.41 9.61
CA GLY A 68 17.79 2.67 10.75
C GLY A 68 18.44 3.52 11.83
N ARG A 69 19.71 3.25 12.15
CA ARG A 69 20.50 4.05 13.11
C ARG A 69 20.63 5.50 12.66
N ARG A 70 21.01 5.75 11.41
CA ARG A 70 21.16 7.13 10.87
C ARG A 70 19.85 7.91 10.90
N LEU A 71 18.74 7.26 10.57
CA LEU A 71 17.42 7.88 10.62
C LEU A 71 16.99 8.18 12.06
N ALA A 72 17.25 7.27 13.01
CA ALA A 72 17.00 7.51 14.42
C ALA A 72 17.83 8.68 14.97
N ASP A 73 19.13 8.73 14.67
CA ASP A 73 20.02 9.83 15.06
C ASP A 73 19.57 11.17 14.46
N SER A 74 18.97 11.14 13.27
CA SER A 74 18.42 12.32 12.59
C SER A 74 17.01 12.70 13.08
N GLY A 75 16.48 12.02 14.10
CA GLY A 75 15.14 12.29 14.65
C GLY A 75 13.97 11.83 13.78
N LYS A 76 14.23 10.99 12.76
CA LYS A 76 13.21 10.52 11.79
C LYS A 76 12.54 9.21 12.16
N ALA A 77 12.99 8.52 13.21
CA ALA A 77 12.46 7.22 13.61
C ALA A 77 10.93 7.19 13.81
N ALA A 78 10.39 8.21 14.51
CA ALA A 78 8.94 8.30 14.75
C ALA A 78 8.15 8.47 13.45
N GLU A 79 8.60 9.36 12.57
CA GLU A 79 7.97 9.63 11.26
C GLU A 79 7.94 8.37 10.38
N VAL A 80 9.07 7.64 10.32
CA VAL A 80 9.16 6.38 9.55
C VAL A 80 8.17 5.35 10.10
N ARG A 81 8.13 5.18 11.43
CA ARG A 81 7.24 4.22 12.09
C ARG A 81 5.77 4.58 11.90
N GLU A 82 5.41 5.84 12.08
CA GLU A 82 4.04 6.33 11.89
C GLU A 82 3.57 6.12 10.45
N LYS A 83 4.41 6.48 9.46
CA LYS A 83 4.07 6.26 8.05
C LYS A 83 3.96 4.78 7.71
N ALA A 84 4.85 3.93 8.22
CA ALA A 84 4.75 2.48 8.03
C ALA A 84 3.45 1.94 8.64
N LEU A 85 3.11 2.34 9.87
CA LEU A 85 1.84 1.96 10.50
C LEU A 85 0.63 2.53 9.75
N ALA A 86 0.70 3.69 9.11
CA ALA A 86 -0.43 4.20 8.32
C ALA A 86 -0.69 3.36 7.05
N LEU A 87 0.37 2.84 6.43
CA LEU A 87 0.30 2.12 5.15
C LEU A 87 0.08 0.61 5.29
N LEU A 88 0.47 0.02 6.41
CA LEU A 88 0.28 -1.41 6.64
C LEU A 88 -1.15 -1.70 7.11
N ASP A 89 -1.81 -2.67 6.48
CA ASP A 89 -3.15 -3.08 6.87
C ASP A 89 -3.19 -3.52 8.34
N ALA A 90 -4.34 -3.30 8.99
CA ALA A 90 -4.56 -3.70 10.38
C ALA A 90 -4.22 -5.18 10.64
N GLU A 91 -4.51 -6.05 9.67
CA GLU A 91 -4.25 -7.49 9.76
C GLU A 91 -2.84 -7.92 9.34
N SER A 92 -2.06 -7.02 8.73
CA SER A 92 -0.72 -7.35 8.26
C SER A 92 0.16 -7.84 9.42
N PRO A 93 0.84 -8.99 9.30
CA PRO A 93 1.73 -9.50 10.35
C PRO A 93 2.89 -8.52 10.62
N TRP A 94 3.29 -7.76 9.61
CA TRP A 94 4.31 -6.72 9.72
C TRP A 94 3.86 -5.57 10.63
N ARG A 95 2.58 -5.18 10.56
CA ARG A 95 2.02 -4.16 11.45
C ARG A 95 2.03 -4.62 12.90
N LYS A 96 1.59 -5.86 13.16
CA LYS A 96 1.55 -6.45 14.50
C LYS A 96 2.94 -6.44 15.14
N SER A 97 3.97 -6.84 14.38
CA SER A 97 5.37 -6.78 14.80
C SER A 97 5.81 -5.37 15.22
N LEU A 98 5.52 -4.35 14.40
CA LEU A 98 5.90 -2.95 14.70
C LEU A 98 5.19 -2.36 15.93
N THR A 99 4.00 -2.85 16.26
CA THR A 99 3.28 -2.42 17.47
C THR A 99 3.75 -3.10 18.75
N GLN A 100 4.34 -4.30 18.64
CA GLN A 100 4.77 -5.12 19.77
C GLN A 100 6.28 -5.05 20.04
N SER A 101 7.07 -4.51 19.11
CA SER A 101 8.52 -4.37 19.26
C SER A 101 8.90 -3.42 20.40
N GLY A 102 9.47 -3.98 21.47
CA GLY A 102 10.13 -3.27 22.57
C GLY A 102 11.59 -2.89 22.30
N GLY A 103 11.99 -2.72 21.04
CA GLY A 103 13.38 -2.41 20.64
C GLY A 103 13.72 -0.92 20.67
N ASP A 104 15.00 -0.58 20.52
CA ASP A 104 15.43 0.81 20.35
C ASP A 104 14.92 1.45 19.03
N ALA A 105 15.01 2.77 18.94
CA ALA A 105 14.49 3.53 17.80
C ALA A 105 15.15 3.14 16.46
N ALA A 106 16.43 2.79 16.46
CA ALA A 106 17.14 2.39 15.24
C ALA A 106 16.57 1.07 14.71
N ASN A 107 16.42 0.08 15.60
CA ASN A 107 15.93 -1.24 15.24
C ASN A 107 14.45 -1.19 14.80
N GLN A 108 13.63 -0.39 15.49
CA GLN A 108 12.25 -0.13 15.07
C GLN A 108 12.18 0.52 13.69
N THR A 109 13.08 1.46 13.40
CA THR A 109 13.15 2.13 12.09
C THR A 109 13.54 1.16 10.98
N THR A 110 14.56 0.32 11.20
CA THR A 110 14.95 -0.74 10.24
C THR A 110 13.79 -1.69 9.99
N GLN A 111 13.09 -2.13 11.04
CA GLN A 111 11.93 -3.01 10.91
C GLN A 111 10.79 -2.34 10.13
N ALA A 112 10.54 -1.05 10.34
CA ALA A 112 9.48 -0.31 9.65
C ALA A 112 9.76 -0.20 8.14
N LEU A 113 11.00 0.12 7.76
CA LEU A 113 11.41 0.16 6.34
C LEU A 113 11.30 -1.21 5.69
N MET A 114 11.78 -2.25 6.38
CA MET A 114 11.69 -3.62 5.89
C MET A 114 10.23 -4.07 5.76
N ALA A 115 9.38 -3.76 6.74
CA ALA A 115 7.95 -4.07 6.71
C ALA A 115 7.27 -3.49 5.47
N LEU A 116 7.55 -2.22 5.12
CA LEU A 116 7.03 -1.60 3.91
C LEU A 116 7.48 -2.34 2.64
N MET A 117 8.76 -2.67 2.53
CA MET A 117 9.30 -3.39 1.36
C MET A 117 8.76 -4.83 1.26
N MET A 118 8.59 -5.52 2.38
CA MET A 118 8.07 -6.89 2.39
C MET A 118 6.56 -6.93 2.13
N ASP A 119 5.79 -6.00 2.70
CA ASP A 119 4.34 -5.90 2.49
C ASP A 119 4.01 -5.48 1.04
N ALA A 120 4.85 -4.66 0.41
CA ALA A 120 4.71 -4.27 -0.99
C ALA A 120 4.71 -5.48 -1.95
N ASN A 121 5.36 -6.59 -1.56
CA ASN A 121 5.49 -7.81 -2.36
C ASN A 121 4.43 -8.87 -2.02
N GLN A 122 3.44 -8.57 -1.18
CA GLN A 122 2.37 -9.53 -0.88
C GLN A 122 1.38 -9.66 -2.04
N ASP A 123 0.87 -10.88 -2.22
CA ASP A 123 -0.18 -11.16 -3.19
C ASP A 123 -1.46 -10.35 -2.87
N GLY A 124 -2.14 -9.90 -3.92
CA GLY A 124 -3.40 -9.16 -3.80
C GLY A 124 -3.25 -7.64 -3.69
N ARG A 125 -2.03 -7.11 -3.60
CA ARG A 125 -1.77 -5.66 -3.68
C ARG A 125 -2.01 -5.13 -5.09
N THR A 126 -2.62 -3.94 -5.18
CA THR A 126 -2.68 -3.16 -6.41
C THR A 126 -1.30 -2.60 -6.77
N ARG A 127 -1.14 -2.17 -8.02
CA ARG A 127 0.14 -1.60 -8.49
C ARG A 127 0.51 -0.32 -7.76
N THR A 128 -0.47 0.48 -7.39
CA THR A 128 -0.24 1.71 -6.62
C THR A 128 0.11 1.40 -5.17
N GLU A 129 -0.59 0.46 -4.53
CA GLU A 129 -0.25 0.04 -3.16
C GLU A 129 1.19 -0.47 -3.02
N THR A 130 1.65 -1.28 -3.98
CA THR A 130 3.03 -1.75 -4.05
C THR A 130 4.00 -0.58 -4.26
N ALA A 131 3.72 0.28 -5.24
CA ALA A 131 4.59 1.42 -5.56
C ALA A 131 4.72 2.41 -4.40
N VAL A 132 3.63 2.70 -3.69
CA VAL A 132 3.60 3.64 -2.56
C VAL A 132 4.41 3.10 -1.38
N ARG A 133 4.21 1.84 -0.99
CA ARG A 133 4.96 1.23 0.13
C ARG A 133 6.46 1.17 -0.16
N ALA A 134 6.85 0.68 -1.33
CA ALA A 134 8.25 0.65 -1.75
C ALA A 134 8.82 2.08 -1.88
N GLY A 135 8.03 3.01 -2.42
CA GLY A 135 8.43 4.40 -2.59
C GLY A 135 8.69 5.13 -1.28
N TYR A 136 7.86 4.96 -0.26
CA TYR A 136 8.14 5.52 1.07
C TYR A 136 9.38 4.91 1.72
N ALA A 137 9.59 3.60 1.60
CA ALA A 137 10.80 2.97 2.11
C ALA A 137 12.07 3.57 1.47
N ARG A 138 12.06 3.78 0.14
CA ARG A 138 13.18 4.44 -0.58
C ARG A 138 13.29 5.93 -0.24
N TYR A 139 12.16 6.66 -0.10
CA TYR A 139 12.16 8.05 0.34
C TYR A 139 12.90 8.26 1.67
N PHE A 140 12.55 7.46 2.68
CA PHE A 140 13.21 7.53 3.98
C PHE A 140 14.65 7.05 3.92
N THR A 141 14.94 5.99 3.15
CA THR A 141 16.32 5.51 2.98
C THR A 141 17.21 6.55 2.32
N ALA A 142 16.69 7.33 1.36
CA ALA A 142 17.39 8.47 0.77
C ALA A 142 17.78 9.53 1.82
N MET A 143 16.94 9.80 2.83
CA MET A 143 17.30 10.72 3.92
C MET A 143 18.52 10.26 4.73
N ALA A 144 18.73 8.95 4.86
CA ALA A 144 19.89 8.38 5.55
C ALA A 144 21.23 8.62 4.81
N THR A 145 21.18 9.12 3.57
CA THR A 145 22.35 9.46 2.74
C THR A 145 22.90 10.87 3.00
N GLN A 146 22.35 11.60 3.98
CA GLN A 146 22.78 12.96 4.36
C GLN A 146 22.77 13.93 3.18
N GLY A 147 21.77 13.81 2.31
CA GLY A 147 21.57 14.68 1.14
C GLY A 147 22.30 14.25 -0.13
N THR A 148 23.04 13.14 -0.12
CA THR A 148 23.70 12.62 -1.34
C THR A 148 22.68 12.15 -2.37
N CYS A 149 21.67 11.41 -1.92
CA CYS A 149 20.51 11.04 -2.72
C CYS A 149 19.33 11.93 -2.34
N THR A 150 18.77 12.59 -3.34
CA THR A 150 17.59 13.44 -3.18
C THR A 150 16.43 12.84 -3.96
N THR A 151 15.21 13.25 -3.61
CA THR A 151 14.02 12.84 -4.34
C THR A 151 13.59 13.92 -5.33
N PRO A 152 13.09 13.55 -6.52
CA PRO A 152 12.59 14.52 -7.47
C PRO A 152 11.43 15.36 -6.91
N PRO A 153 11.25 16.60 -7.40
CA PRO A 153 10.07 17.41 -7.08
C PRO A 153 8.78 16.64 -7.41
N GLY A 154 7.80 16.65 -6.51
CA GLY A 154 6.52 15.97 -6.71
C GLY A 154 6.51 14.47 -6.35
N PHE A 155 7.66 13.84 -6.08
CA PHE A 155 7.70 12.43 -5.71
C PHE A 155 6.86 12.12 -4.47
N ILE A 156 6.99 12.95 -3.42
CA ILE A 156 6.20 12.81 -2.19
C ILE A 156 4.73 13.11 -2.41
N GLU A 157 4.38 14.06 -3.26
CA GLU A 157 2.98 14.37 -3.57
C GLU A 157 2.30 13.18 -4.24
N LEU A 158 2.99 12.47 -5.15
CA LEU A 158 2.50 11.24 -5.76
C LEU A 158 2.36 10.10 -4.76
N LEU A 159 3.30 9.98 -3.81
CA LEU A 159 3.21 8.98 -2.74
C LEU A 159 2.03 9.24 -1.80
N GLU A 160 1.85 10.48 -1.35
CA GLU A 160 0.71 10.87 -0.50
C GLU A 160 -0.61 10.67 -1.26
N LYS A 161 -0.68 11.09 -2.53
CA LYS A 161 -1.87 10.84 -3.36
C LYS A 161 -2.16 9.35 -3.48
N GLY A 162 -1.14 8.53 -3.69
CA GLY A 162 -1.27 7.08 -3.80
C GLY A 162 -1.70 6.37 -2.51
N ALA A 163 -1.51 7.00 -1.36
CA ALA A 163 -1.80 6.43 -0.04
C ALA A 163 -3.26 6.60 0.42
N HIS A 164 -4.09 7.37 -0.32
CA HIS A 164 -5.46 7.74 0.06
C HIS A 164 -6.51 7.29 -0.96
#